data_AF-A0A2J8QG51-F1
#
_entry.id   AF-A0A2J8QG51-F1
#
_cell.length_a   1.000
_cell.length_b   1.000
_cell.length_c   1.000
_cell.angle_alpha   90.00
_cell.angle_beta   90.00
_cell.angle_gamma   90.00
#
_symmetry.space_group_name_H-M   'P 1'
#
loop_
_entity.id
_entity.type
_entity.pdbx_description
1 polymer ?
#
loop_
_entity_poly.entity_id
_entity_poly.type
_entity_poly.pdbx_seq_one_letter_code
_entity_poly.pdbx_strand_id
1 'polypeptide(L)'
;MNKLRQSLRRRKPAYVPEASRPHQWQADEDAVRKGTCSFPVRYLGHVEVEESRGMHVCEDAVKKLKAMGRKSVKSVLWVSADGLRVVDDKTKDLLVDQTIEKVSFCAPDR
;
A
#
# COMPACT_ATOMS: atom_id res chain seq x y z
N MET A 1 -38.53 -30.77 -28.81
CA MET A 1 -37.99 -29.40 -28.65
C MET A 1 -37.51 -29.26 -27.21
N ASN A 2 -36.24 -29.61 -26.94
CA ASN A 2 -35.75 -29.68 -25.56
C ASN A 2 -35.13 -28.34 -25.17
N LYS A 3 -35.78 -27.68 -24.21
CA LYS A 3 -35.46 -26.34 -23.73
C LYS A 3 -34.10 -26.32 -23.05
N LEU A 4 -33.20 -25.48 -23.57
CA LEU A 4 -31.89 -25.16 -23.01
C LEU A 4 -32.05 -24.67 -21.57
N ARG A 5 -31.65 -25.47 -20.58
CA ARG A 5 -31.33 -24.97 -19.23
C ARG A 5 -30.00 -24.21 -19.33
N GLN A 6 -30.05 -22.95 -19.76
CA GLN A 6 -28.93 -22.04 -19.59
C GLN A 6 -28.73 -21.81 -18.10
N SER A 7 -27.67 -22.40 -17.57
CA SER A 7 -27.18 -22.14 -16.23
C SER A 7 -26.83 -20.65 -16.12
N LEU A 8 -27.66 -19.89 -15.38
CA LEU A 8 -27.30 -18.58 -14.88
C LEU A 8 -26.18 -18.74 -13.83
N ARG A 9 -24.96 -19.03 -14.29
CA ARG A 9 -23.76 -18.73 -13.50
C ARG A 9 -23.67 -17.22 -13.42
N ARG A 10 -24.29 -16.63 -12.39
CA ARG A 10 -24.01 -15.26 -11.98
C ARG A 10 -22.49 -15.15 -11.88
N ARG A 11 -21.86 -14.45 -12.83
CA ARG A 11 -20.45 -14.06 -12.71
C ARG A 11 -20.33 -13.33 -11.39
N LYS A 12 -19.52 -13.87 -10.45
CA LYS A 12 -19.18 -13.11 -9.25
C LYS A 12 -18.63 -11.77 -9.73
N PRO A 13 -19.13 -10.62 -9.23
CA PRO A 13 -18.53 -9.35 -9.58
C PRO A 13 -17.04 -9.42 -9.23
N ALA A 14 -16.19 -8.85 -10.09
CA ALA A 14 -14.76 -8.75 -9.82
C ALA A 14 -14.58 -8.16 -8.42
N TYR A 15 -13.77 -8.80 -7.59
CA TYR A 15 -13.49 -8.28 -6.25
C TYR A 15 -12.82 -6.92 -6.41
N VAL A 16 -13.54 -5.85 -6.06
CA VAL A 16 -13.01 -4.49 -5.98
C VAL A 16 -12.63 -4.27 -4.51
N PRO A 17 -11.33 -4.13 -4.19
CA PRO A 17 -10.90 -3.78 -2.84
C PRO A 17 -11.66 -2.54 -2.35
N GLU A 18 -11.94 -2.47 -1.06
CA GLU A 18 -12.66 -1.33 -0.47
C GLU A 18 -11.91 -0.02 -0.70
N ALA A 19 -10.57 -0.06 -0.64
CA ALA A 19 -9.66 1.04 -0.99
C ALA A 19 -9.72 1.47 -2.47
N SER A 20 -10.47 0.80 -3.34
CA SER A 20 -10.67 1.18 -4.75
C SER A 20 -12.04 1.83 -5.01
N ARG A 21 -12.81 2.12 -3.95
CA ARG A 21 -14.11 2.80 -4.06
C ARG A 21 -13.93 4.32 -3.94
N PRO A 22 -14.51 5.14 -4.84
CA PRO A 22 -14.33 6.60 -4.81
C PRO A 22 -14.69 7.27 -3.47
N HIS A 23 -15.73 6.79 -2.80
CA HIS A 23 -16.15 7.31 -1.49
C HIS A 23 -15.08 7.08 -0.41
N GLN A 24 -14.32 5.99 -0.51
CA GLN A 24 -13.23 5.69 0.42
C GLN A 24 -12.08 6.68 0.23
N TRP A 25 -11.75 7.05 -1.02
CA TRP A 25 -10.69 8.03 -1.30
C TRP A 25 -10.99 9.38 -0.70
N GLN A 26 -12.25 9.84 -0.75
CA GLN A 26 -12.63 11.11 -0.14
C GLN A 26 -12.46 11.09 1.38
N ALA A 27 -12.84 9.98 2.03
CA ALA A 27 -12.67 9.82 3.46
C ALA A 27 -11.19 9.72 3.86
N ASP A 28 -10.38 9.01 3.08
CA ASP A 28 -8.94 8.88 3.30
C ASP A 28 -8.23 10.23 3.12
N GLU A 29 -8.62 11.02 2.10
CA GLU A 29 -8.11 12.37 1.88
C GLU A 29 -8.39 13.28 3.10
N ASP A 30 -9.62 13.27 3.61
CA ASP A 30 -9.98 14.01 4.82
C ASP A 30 -9.20 13.52 6.05
N ALA A 31 -8.96 12.21 6.16
CA ALA A 31 -8.17 11.63 7.25
C ALA A 31 -6.68 12.01 7.16
N VAL A 32 -6.11 12.10 5.96
CA VAL A 32 -4.71 12.56 5.75
C VAL A 32 -4.55 13.99 6.23
N ARG A 33 -5.49 14.88 5.85
CA ARG A 33 -5.50 16.28 6.30
C ARG A 33 -5.64 16.41 7.82
N LYS A 34 -6.38 15.50 8.46
CA LYS A 34 -6.57 15.45 9.93
C LYS A 34 -5.45 14.69 10.67
N GLY A 35 -4.52 14.05 9.96
CA GLY A 35 -3.45 13.24 10.55
C GLY A 35 -3.92 11.91 11.17
N THR A 36 -5.08 11.40 10.75
CA THR A 36 -5.69 10.16 11.29
C THR A 36 -5.75 9.02 10.27
N CYS A 37 -5.19 9.20 9.07
CA CYS A 37 -5.19 8.17 8.03
C CYS A 37 -4.14 7.10 8.35
N SER A 38 -4.56 5.83 8.42
CA SER A 38 -3.67 4.72 8.70
C SER A 38 -4.10 3.43 8.01
N PHE A 39 -3.14 2.58 7.68
CA PHE A 39 -3.37 1.30 7.00
C PHE A 39 -2.52 0.18 7.62
N PRO A 40 -3.09 -1.01 7.84
CA PRO A 40 -2.31 -2.18 8.22
C PRO A 40 -1.44 -2.64 7.04
N VAL A 41 -0.14 -2.78 7.26
CA VAL A 41 0.85 -3.11 6.21
C VAL A 41 1.85 -4.17 6.67
N ARG A 42 2.62 -4.68 5.71
CA ARG A 42 3.83 -5.47 5.96
C ARG A 42 5.04 -4.70 5.46
N TYR A 43 5.83 -4.15 6.38
CA TYR A 43 7.02 -3.38 6.06
C TYR A 43 8.18 -4.33 5.67
N LEU A 44 8.74 -4.13 4.48
CA LEU A 44 9.84 -4.96 3.95
C LEU A 44 11.23 -4.46 4.38
N GLY A 45 11.38 -3.17 4.65
CA GLY A 45 12.65 -2.51 4.92
C GLY A 45 12.93 -1.35 3.97
N HIS A 46 14.19 -0.92 3.92
CA HIS A 46 14.70 0.10 3.02
C HIS A 46 15.94 -0.42 2.28
N VAL A 47 16.22 0.16 1.11
CA VAL A 47 17.40 -0.16 0.31
C VAL A 47 17.82 1.09 -0.48
N GLU A 48 19.11 1.22 -0.73
CA GLU A 48 19.65 2.29 -1.58
C GLU A 48 19.29 2.05 -3.06
N VAL A 49 19.07 3.15 -3.78
CA VAL A 49 18.69 3.16 -5.19
C VAL A 49 19.53 4.19 -5.94
N GLU A 50 19.78 3.92 -7.23
CA GLU A 50 20.61 4.79 -8.08
C GLU A 50 19.87 6.05 -8.53
N GLU A 51 18.57 5.92 -8.82
CA GLU A 51 17.73 7.01 -9.31
C GLU A 51 16.68 7.38 -8.27
N SER A 52 16.36 8.67 -8.16
CA SER A 52 15.39 9.15 -7.16
C SER A 52 13.92 8.93 -7.55
N ARG A 53 13.62 8.62 -8.82
CA ARG A 53 12.24 8.54 -9.34
C ARG A 53 12.11 7.49 -10.44
N GLY A 54 10.93 6.88 -10.55
CA GLY A 54 10.58 5.95 -11.63
C GLY A 54 9.95 4.66 -11.12
N MET A 55 8.95 4.16 -11.84
CA MET A 55 8.26 2.91 -11.47
C MET A 55 9.24 1.72 -11.40
N HIS A 56 10.14 1.62 -12.39
CA HIS A 56 11.14 0.55 -12.45
C HIS A 56 12.10 0.57 -11.23
N VAL A 57 12.43 1.75 -10.72
CA VAL A 57 13.26 1.92 -9.51
C VAL A 57 12.58 1.29 -8.29
N CYS A 58 11.29 1.60 -8.09
CA CYS A 58 10.51 1.02 -6.99
C CYS A 58 10.35 -0.50 -7.15
N GLU A 59 10.06 -0.99 -8.36
CA GLU A 59 9.95 -2.42 -8.66
C GLU A 59 11.25 -3.17 -8.34
N ASP A 60 12.40 -2.62 -8.74
CA ASP A 60 13.71 -3.21 -8.49
C ASP A 60 14.12 -3.15 -7.02
N ALA A 61 13.80 -2.07 -6.30
CA ALA A 61 13.99 -1.98 -4.86
C ALA A 61 13.23 -3.08 -4.11
N VAL A 62 11.95 -3.33 -4.48
CA VAL A 62 11.16 -4.42 -3.89
C VAL A 62 11.76 -5.79 -4.23
N LYS A 63 12.24 -6.02 -5.46
CA LYS A 63 12.93 -7.27 -5.82
C LYS A 63 14.18 -7.48 -4.96
N LYS A 64 15.02 -6.46 -4.79
CA LYS A 64 16.22 -6.50 -3.94
C LYS A 64 15.86 -6.84 -2.48
N LEU A 65 14.87 -6.17 -1.91
CA LEU A 65 14.41 -6.43 -0.54
C LEU A 65 13.90 -7.86 -0.34
N LYS A 66 13.14 -8.38 -1.30
CA LYS A 66 12.67 -9.78 -1.26
C LYS A 66 13.84 -10.77 -1.38
N ALA A 67 14.82 -10.49 -2.23
CA ALA A 67 15.99 -11.34 -2.43
C ALA A 67 16.90 -11.40 -1.18
N MET A 68 16.95 -10.33 -0.38
CA MET A 68 17.68 -10.31 0.91
C MET A 68 17.08 -11.28 1.95
N GLY A 69 15.88 -11.81 1.74
CA GLY A 69 15.27 -12.82 2.61
C GLY A 69 14.87 -12.32 4.00
N ARG A 70 14.89 -11.00 4.23
CA ARG A 70 14.45 -10.40 5.50
C ARG A 70 12.95 -10.59 5.68
N LYS A 71 12.53 -11.00 6.88
CA LYS A 71 11.11 -11.16 7.21
C LYS A 71 10.44 -9.78 7.24
N SER A 72 9.28 -9.68 6.59
CA SER A 72 8.44 -8.49 6.65
C SER A 72 7.87 -8.29 8.05
N VAL A 73 7.80 -7.05 8.52
CA VAL A 73 7.28 -6.67 9.83
C VAL A 73 5.82 -6.25 9.72
N LYS A 74 4.93 -6.86 10.51
CA LYS A 74 3.53 -6.42 10.61
C LYS A 74 3.50 -5.05 11.29
N SER A 75 2.97 -4.05 10.59
CA SER A 75 3.08 -2.66 11.00
C SER A 75 1.81 -1.89 10.62
N VAL A 76 1.69 -0.68 11.14
CA VAL A 76 0.70 0.31 10.70
C VAL A 76 1.44 1.44 9.99
N LEU A 77 1.03 1.73 8.75
CA LEU A 77 1.47 2.91 8.01
C LEU A 77 0.50 4.05 8.30
N TRP A 78 1.01 5.15 8.84
CA TRP A 78 0.29 6.40 9.00
C TRP A 78 0.67 7.35 7.87
N VAL A 79 -0.34 7.97 7.28
CA VAL A 79 -0.17 8.91 6.18
C VAL A 79 -0.75 10.25 6.61
N SER A 80 0.07 11.29 6.59
CA SER A 80 -0.32 12.64 6.93
C SER A 80 0.32 13.64 5.96
N ALA A 81 -0.14 14.90 6.03
CA ALA A 81 0.37 15.96 5.15
C ALA A 81 1.85 16.30 5.42
N ASP A 82 2.40 15.95 6.58
CA ASP A 82 3.79 16.19 6.97
C ASP A 82 4.71 14.98 6.70
N GLY A 83 4.17 13.76 6.63
CA GLY A 83 5.01 12.59 6.43
C GLY A 83 4.32 11.22 6.45
N LEU A 84 5.16 10.21 6.34
CA LEU A 84 4.82 8.79 6.39
C LEU A 84 5.49 8.17 7.61
N ARG A 85 4.70 7.58 8.51
CA ARG A 85 5.21 6.91 9.71
C ARG A 85 4.87 5.43 9.68
N VAL A 86 5.85 4.57 9.92
CA VAL A 86 5.62 3.12 10.05
C VAL A 86 5.85 2.73 11.50
N VAL A 87 4.85 2.15 12.13
CA VAL A 87 4.89 1.72 13.53
C VAL A 87 4.74 0.20 13.60
N ASP A 88 5.65 -0.48 14.30
CA ASP A 88 5.55 -1.93 14.53
C ASP A 88 4.26 -2.26 15.30
N ASP A 89 3.47 -3.22 14.81
CA ASP A 89 2.18 -3.52 15.41
C ASP A 89 2.31 -4.19 16.80
N LYS A 90 3.40 -4.92 17.05
CA LYS A 90 3.62 -5.64 18.31
C LYS A 90 4.34 -4.77 19.34
N THR A 91 5.47 -4.19 18.98
CA THR A 91 6.30 -3.42 19.92
C THR A 91 5.84 -1.97 20.07
N LYS A 92 5.07 -1.47 19.09
CA LYS A 92 4.66 -0.06 18.98
C LYS A 92 5.85 0.88 18.76
N ASP A 93 6.99 0.36 18.32
CA ASP A 93 8.16 1.16 17.97
C ASP A 93 7.96 1.89 16.64
N LEU A 94 8.50 3.10 16.55
CA LEU A 94 8.58 3.87 15.31
C LEU A 94 9.73 3.32 14.45
N LEU A 95 9.38 2.68 13.33
CA LEU A 95 10.33 2.06 12.40
C LEU A 95 10.82 3.02 11.30
N VAL A 96 9.93 3.91 10.85
CA VAL A 96 10.20 4.90 9.80
C VAL A 96 9.46 6.18 10.15
N ASP A 97 10.13 7.32 10.02
CA ASP A 97 9.54 8.65 10.04
C ASP A 97 10.09 9.45 8.87
N GLN A 98 9.32 9.51 7.80
CA GLN A 98 9.74 10.10 6.53
C GLN A 98 8.92 11.34 6.24
N THR A 99 9.56 12.51 6.26
CA THR A 99 8.91 13.76 5.86
C THR A 99 8.48 13.71 4.40
N ILE A 100 7.27 14.20 4.10
CA ILE A 100 6.68 14.10 2.77
C ILE A 100 7.52 14.82 1.71
N GLU A 101 8.14 15.96 2.07
CA GLU A 101 9.00 16.76 1.17
C GLU A 101 10.24 16.00 0.68
N LYS A 102 10.66 14.98 1.43
CA LYS A 102 11.78 14.12 1.08
C LYS A 102 11.35 12.88 0.30
N VAL A 103 10.05 12.64 0.12
CA VAL A 103 9.52 11.55 -0.72
C VAL A 103 9.50 12.04 -2.16
N SER A 104 10.41 11.53 -2.97
CA SER A 104 10.58 11.96 -4.37
C SER A 104 9.58 11.33 -5.34
N PHE A 105 9.12 10.11 -5.06
CA PHE A 105 8.25 9.32 -5.93
C PHE A 105 7.56 8.19 -5.15
N CYS A 106 6.32 7.85 -5.51
CA CYS A 106 5.64 6.64 -5.07
C CYS A 106 5.05 5.91 -6.28
N ALA A 107 4.98 4.58 -6.21
CA ALA A 107 4.45 3.74 -7.27
C ALA A 107 3.37 2.82 -6.71
N PRO A 108 2.28 2.56 -7.46
CA PRO A 108 1.32 1.52 -7.10
C PRO A 108 1.95 0.13 -7.27
N ASP A 109 1.45 -0.85 -6.52
CA ASP A 109 1.77 -2.25 -6.76
C ASP A 109 1.25 -2.69 -8.14
N ARG A 110 2.02 -3.52 -8.84
CA ARG A 110 1.69 -4.10 -10.14
C ARG A 110 1.36 -5.59 -10.06
#